data_AF-A0A6J5TSV8-F1
#
_entry.id   AF-A0A6J5TSV8-F1
#
_cell.length_a   1.000
_cell.length_b   1.000
_cell.length_c   1.000
_cell.angle_alpha   90.00
_cell.angle_beta   90.00
_cell.angle_gamma   90.00
#
_symmetry.space_group_name_H-M   'P 1'
#
loop_
_entity.id
_entity.type
_entity.pdbx_description
1 polymer ?
#
loop_
_entity_poly.entity_id
_entity_poly.type
_entity_poly.pdbx_seq_one_letter_code
_entity_poly.pdbx_strand_id
1 'polypeptide(L)'
;MADEVDLMSWIFEYFASSSTPEGELLMRPEDLMRAVVPVFPPSESHLVRDGYLRGERNPGDLRCSPSEFFMLFDVNNDGHISFKEYIFFVTLLSIPESSFYVAFKMFDTDDSGEIDKEEFKKVMALMRACNRQGANHRHGLRTGLKVNGSVENGGLVEYFFGKDGKDCLQLDKFVKFLRDLQDEMVRLEFAHYDYKLRGTILAKDFALSMVASADMTHLSNLLNRVDELNNKPHLKDVRITFEEFKSFAELRKKLQPLSLALFSYGKANGLLTQEDFQRAASHVCGVSLTDNVVEIIFHVFDSNRDGNLSLAEFVRVLHQRGRDIAQHVDTGIMVLD
;
A
#
# COMPACT_ATOMS: atom_id res chain seq x y z
N MET A 1 -14.53 10.40 7.20
CA MET A 1 -15.15 10.40 5.87
C MET A 1 -15.00 11.73 5.09
N ALA A 2 -15.33 12.91 5.64
CA ALA A 2 -15.16 14.17 4.87
C ALA A 2 -13.70 14.57 4.62
N ASP A 3 -12.86 14.45 5.64
CA ASP A 3 -11.43 14.80 5.58
C ASP A 3 -10.60 13.87 4.68
N GLU A 4 -11.16 12.70 4.36
CA GLU A 4 -10.44 11.59 3.75
C GLU A 4 -10.49 11.63 2.22
N VAL A 5 -11.68 11.89 1.69
CA VAL A 5 -11.89 12.15 0.27
C VAL A 5 -11.13 13.40 -0.14
N ASP A 6 -11.10 14.40 0.75
CA ASP A 6 -10.30 15.61 0.58
C ASP A 6 -8.81 15.26 0.50
N LEU A 7 -8.29 14.42 1.41
CA LEU A 7 -6.91 13.96 1.37
C LEU A 7 -6.59 13.19 0.06
N MET A 8 -7.44 12.25 -0.36
CA MET A 8 -7.25 11.52 -1.61
C MET A 8 -7.26 12.44 -2.83
N SER A 9 -8.11 13.47 -2.83
CA SER A 9 -8.14 14.51 -3.86
C SER A 9 -6.85 15.34 -3.84
N TRP A 10 -6.33 15.70 -2.67
CA TRP A 10 -5.05 16.39 -2.55
C TRP A 10 -3.88 15.54 -3.05
N ILE A 11 -3.84 14.26 -2.71
CA ILE A 11 -2.83 13.31 -3.21
C ILE A 11 -2.92 13.21 -4.73
N PHE A 12 -4.14 13.07 -5.26
CA PHE A 12 -4.34 13.01 -6.71
C PHE A 12 -3.84 14.26 -7.42
N GLU A 13 -4.26 15.45 -6.97
CA GLU A 13 -3.82 16.73 -7.52
C GLU A 13 -2.32 16.95 -7.39
N TYR A 14 -1.72 16.48 -6.28
CA TYR A 14 -0.29 16.62 -6.03
C TYR A 14 0.54 15.80 -7.02
N PHE A 15 0.14 14.56 -7.31
CA PHE A 15 0.93 13.67 -8.15
C PHE A 15 0.56 13.69 -9.64
N ALA A 16 -0.63 14.17 -10.02
CA ALA A 16 -1.06 14.22 -11.42
C ALA A 16 -0.12 15.08 -12.28
N SER A 17 0.48 14.47 -13.31
CA SER A 17 1.41 15.15 -14.22
C SER A 17 0.83 15.51 -15.60
N SER A 18 -0.40 15.07 -15.90
CA SER A 18 -1.08 15.29 -17.18
C SER A 18 -2.39 16.05 -17.02
N SER A 19 -2.87 16.67 -18.09
CA SER A 19 -4.19 17.28 -18.14
C SER A 19 -4.82 17.21 -19.52
N THR A 20 -6.15 17.16 -19.55
CA THR A 20 -6.93 17.27 -20.79
C THR A 20 -6.91 18.71 -21.33
N PRO A 21 -7.25 18.94 -22.61
CA PRO A 21 -7.42 20.29 -23.17
C PRO A 21 -8.43 21.14 -22.39
N GLU A 22 -9.42 20.51 -21.76
CA GLU A 22 -10.43 21.15 -20.93
C GLU A 22 -9.95 21.46 -19.50
N GLY A 23 -8.71 21.09 -19.15
CA GLY A 23 -8.08 21.37 -17.86
C GLY A 23 -8.36 20.34 -16.76
N GLU A 24 -8.91 19.17 -17.11
CA GLU A 24 -9.08 18.06 -16.16
C GLU A 24 -7.75 17.35 -15.92
N LEU A 25 -7.37 17.18 -14.64
CA LEU A 25 -6.11 16.56 -14.24
C LEU A 25 -6.17 15.04 -14.40
N LEU A 26 -5.08 14.46 -14.89
CA LEU A 26 -4.91 13.04 -15.13
C LEU A 26 -3.55 12.59 -14.57
N MET A 27 -3.54 11.42 -13.95
CA MET A 27 -2.32 10.74 -13.58
C MET A 27 -1.82 9.89 -14.74
N ARG A 28 -0.50 9.78 -14.90
CA ARG A 28 0.07 8.65 -15.61
C ARG A 28 0.20 7.44 -14.68
N PRO A 29 0.39 6.21 -15.19
CA PRO A 29 0.65 5.04 -14.35
C PRO A 29 1.80 5.27 -13.35
N GLU A 30 2.83 6.02 -13.76
CA GLU A 30 3.95 6.41 -12.89
C GLU A 30 3.49 7.30 -11.72
N ASP A 31 2.55 8.21 -11.96
CA ASP A 31 2.00 9.11 -10.93
C ASP A 31 1.16 8.33 -9.92
N LEU A 32 0.36 7.37 -10.41
CA LEU A 32 -0.40 6.46 -9.56
C LEU A 32 0.54 5.68 -8.62
N MET A 33 1.62 5.12 -9.17
CA MET A 33 2.64 4.45 -8.37
C MET A 33 3.30 5.39 -7.36
N ARG A 34 3.53 6.66 -7.73
CA ARG A 34 4.05 7.68 -6.82
C ARG A 34 3.10 7.99 -5.66
N ALA A 35 1.80 8.05 -5.95
CA ALA A 35 0.75 8.38 -5.00
C ALA A 35 0.46 7.28 -3.97
N VAL A 36 0.52 6.01 -4.38
CA VAL A 36 -0.03 4.90 -3.57
C VAL A 36 1.03 4.07 -2.84
N VAL A 37 2.31 4.19 -3.21
CA VAL A 37 3.40 3.46 -2.55
C VAL A 37 4.12 4.38 -1.56
N PRO A 38 3.87 4.28 -0.25
CA PRO A 38 4.55 5.14 0.73
C PRO A 38 6.01 4.70 0.85
N VAL A 39 6.94 5.52 0.34
CA VAL A 39 8.38 5.26 0.37
C VAL A 39 9.18 6.54 0.51
N PHE A 40 10.34 6.43 1.14
CA PHE A 40 11.37 7.47 1.13
C PHE A 40 12.24 7.40 -0.14
N PRO A 41 12.93 8.49 -0.51
CA PRO A 41 13.93 8.46 -1.57
C PRO A 41 14.97 7.35 -1.34
N PRO A 42 15.36 6.59 -2.38
CA PRO A 42 16.42 5.58 -2.24
C PRO A 42 17.73 6.25 -1.82
N SER A 43 18.46 5.62 -0.90
CA SER A 43 19.71 6.14 -0.35
C SER A 43 20.82 6.32 -1.40
N GLU A 44 20.77 5.53 -2.48
CA GLU A 44 21.69 5.63 -3.61
C GLU A 44 21.19 6.59 -4.72
N SER A 45 20.13 7.36 -4.48
CA SER A 45 19.54 8.31 -5.44
C SER A 45 19.66 9.76 -4.96
N HIS A 46 19.82 10.68 -5.90
CA HIS A 46 19.73 12.13 -5.66
C HIS A 46 18.35 12.70 -6.05
N LEU A 47 17.47 11.85 -6.57
CA LEU A 47 16.12 12.24 -6.97
C LEU A 47 15.22 12.21 -5.73
N VAL A 48 14.62 13.36 -5.42
CA VAL A 48 13.53 13.44 -4.45
C VAL A 48 12.26 13.02 -5.18
N ARG A 49 11.49 12.13 -4.55
CA ARG A 49 10.20 11.68 -5.08
C ARG A 49 9.15 12.74 -4.77
N ASP A 50 9.07 13.73 -5.65
CA ASP A 50 8.12 14.84 -5.54
C ASP A 50 6.87 14.60 -6.40
N GLY A 51 5.83 15.38 -6.16
CA GLY A 51 4.69 15.53 -7.06
C GLY A 51 4.91 16.66 -8.07
N TYR A 52 3.85 17.08 -8.75
CA TYR A 52 3.85 18.14 -9.75
C TYR A 52 2.79 19.21 -9.44
N LEU A 53 2.96 19.95 -8.33
CA LEU A 53 2.20 21.20 -8.16
C LEU A 53 2.82 22.33 -8.99
N ARG A 54 1.99 23.30 -9.39
CA ARG A 54 2.43 24.47 -10.17
C ARG A 54 3.51 25.25 -9.40
N GLY A 55 4.76 25.17 -9.87
CA GLY A 55 5.93 25.81 -9.26
C GLY A 55 6.92 24.84 -8.60
N GLU A 56 6.56 23.57 -8.47
CA GLU A 56 7.45 22.50 -7.98
C GLU A 56 8.32 21.93 -9.10
N ARG A 57 9.35 21.16 -8.72
CA ARG A 57 10.24 20.50 -9.68
C ARG A 57 9.49 19.39 -10.39
N ASN A 58 9.79 19.20 -11.69
CA ASN A 58 9.25 18.06 -12.41
C ASN A 58 9.70 16.76 -11.72
N PRO A 59 8.79 15.87 -11.30
CA PRO A 59 9.17 14.58 -10.75
C PRO A 59 9.98 13.84 -11.81
N GLY A 60 11.25 13.57 -11.52
CA GLY A 60 12.11 12.84 -12.45
C GLY A 60 11.50 11.50 -12.87
N ASP A 61 12.01 10.93 -13.97
CA ASP A 61 11.51 9.66 -14.48
C ASP A 61 11.63 8.55 -13.43
N LEU A 62 10.52 7.82 -13.22
CA LEU A 62 10.52 6.63 -12.39
C LEU A 62 11.42 5.58 -13.06
N ARG A 63 12.44 5.09 -12.34
CA ARG A 63 13.34 4.03 -12.82
C ARG A 63 12.81 2.62 -12.51
N CYS A 64 11.51 2.43 -12.66
CA CYS A 64 10.89 1.12 -12.60
C CYS A 64 10.07 0.91 -13.86
N SER A 65 10.12 -0.30 -14.43
CA SER A 65 9.26 -0.65 -15.56
C SER A 65 7.78 -0.45 -15.17
N PRO A 66 6.96 0.13 -16.06
CA PRO A 66 5.52 0.21 -15.84
C PRO A 66 4.96 -1.16 -15.46
N SER A 67 4.10 -1.19 -14.45
CA SER A 67 3.42 -2.42 -14.07
C SER A 67 2.27 -2.69 -15.02
N GLU A 68 2.31 -3.83 -15.73
CA GLU A 68 1.18 -4.30 -16.55
C GLU A 68 -0.10 -4.44 -15.70
N PHE A 69 0.04 -4.71 -14.40
CA PHE A 69 -1.08 -4.80 -13.48
C PHE A 69 -1.71 -3.42 -13.20
N PHE A 70 -0.91 -2.37 -13.12
CA PHE A 70 -1.41 -1.00 -12.91
C PHE A 70 -2.11 -0.45 -14.16
N MET A 71 -1.69 -0.90 -15.35
CA MET A 71 -2.40 -0.62 -16.59
C MET A 71 -3.82 -1.20 -16.61
N LEU A 72 -4.15 -2.21 -15.78
CA LEU A 72 -5.53 -2.72 -15.67
C LEU A 72 -6.49 -1.68 -15.09
N PHE A 73 -5.96 -0.70 -14.35
CA PHE A 73 -6.74 0.36 -13.72
C PHE A 73 -6.88 1.61 -14.57
N ASP A 74 -6.16 1.69 -15.69
CA ASP A 74 -6.57 2.51 -16.84
C ASP A 74 -7.77 1.79 -17.47
N VAL A 75 -8.96 2.06 -16.91
CA VAL A 75 -10.16 1.35 -17.30
C VAL A 75 -10.48 1.79 -18.72
N ASN A 76 -10.58 3.08 -19.01
CA ASN A 76 -10.93 3.50 -20.37
C ASN A 76 -9.83 3.28 -21.45
N ASN A 77 -8.64 2.79 -21.06
CA ASN A 77 -7.49 2.49 -21.92
C ASN A 77 -7.01 3.71 -22.71
N ASP A 78 -7.06 4.89 -22.08
CA ASP A 78 -6.62 6.16 -22.65
C ASP A 78 -5.15 6.51 -22.34
N GLY A 79 -4.45 5.59 -21.68
CA GLY A 79 -3.05 5.73 -21.23
C GLY A 79 -2.91 6.55 -19.95
N HIS A 80 -4.01 6.97 -19.33
CA HIS A 80 -4.03 7.79 -18.14
C HIS A 80 -4.97 7.22 -17.06
N ILE A 81 -4.82 7.74 -15.84
CA ILE A 81 -5.63 7.38 -14.69
C ILE A 81 -6.40 8.64 -14.27
N SER A 82 -7.71 8.61 -14.49
CA SER A 82 -8.62 9.63 -13.99
C SER A 82 -8.77 9.55 -12.47
N PHE A 83 -9.27 10.61 -11.84
CA PHE A 83 -9.54 10.60 -10.40
C PHE A 83 -10.51 9.48 -9.99
N LYS A 84 -11.43 9.08 -10.88
CA LYS A 84 -12.39 8.01 -10.62
C LYS A 84 -11.70 6.64 -10.59
N GLU A 85 -10.75 6.42 -11.49
CA GLU A 85 -9.95 5.21 -11.54
C GLU A 85 -8.97 5.15 -10.36
N TYR A 86 -8.38 6.28 -9.97
CA TYR A 86 -7.57 6.39 -8.76
C TYR A 86 -8.34 5.99 -7.49
N ILE A 87 -9.52 6.58 -7.25
CA ILE A 87 -10.34 6.26 -6.07
C ILE A 87 -10.72 4.79 -6.06
N PHE A 88 -11.07 4.25 -7.23
CA PHE A 88 -11.40 2.85 -7.35
C PHE A 88 -10.21 1.93 -7.01
N PHE A 89 -9.04 2.22 -7.56
CA PHE A 89 -7.80 1.51 -7.28
C PHE A 89 -7.48 1.49 -5.77
N VAL A 90 -7.51 2.67 -5.14
CA VAL A 90 -7.24 2.79 -3.70
C VAL A 90 -8.26 2.00 -2.88
N THR A 91 -9.55 2.04 -3.26
CA THR A 91 -10.60 1.30 -2.53
C THR A 91 -10.39 -0.21 -2.58
N LEU A 92 -9.97 -0.76 -3.73
CA LEU A 92 -9.66 -2.19 -3.82
C LEU A 92 -8.42 -2.57 -3.01
N LEU A 93 -7.39 -1.72 -3.02
CA LEU A 93 -6.21 -1.90 -2.17
C LEU A 93 -6.54 -1.87 -0.67
N SER A 94 -7.56 -1.12 -0.26
CA SER A 94 -8.00 -1.01 1.13
C SER A 94 -8.61 -2.29 1.68
N ILE A 95 -9.01 -3.24 0.83
CA ILE A 95 -9.66 -4.47 1.29
C ILE A 95 -8.58 -5.37 1.93
N PRO A 96 -8.67 -5.67 3.25
CA PRO A 96 -7.71 -6.58 3.87
C PRO A 96 -7.98 -8.02 3.42
N GLU A 97 -6.94 -8.85 3.37
CA GLU A 97 -7.04 -10.24 2.89
C GLU A 97 -8.07 -11.06 3.69
N SER A 98 -8.18 -10.83 4.99
CA SER A 98 -9.18 -11.47 5.86
C SER A 98 -10.63 -11.19 5.45
N SER A 99 -10.85 -10.10 4.70
CA SER A 99 -12.17 -9.64 4.27
C SER A 99 -12.45 -9.89 2.79
N PHE A 100 -11.54 -10.53 2.03
CA PHE A 100 -11.78 -10.80 0.60
C PHE A 100 -13.05 -11.62 0.34
N TYR A 101 -13.30 -12.65 1.15
CA TYR A 101 -14.51 -13.46 1.04
C TYR A 101 -15.78 -12.64 1.35
N VAL A 102 -15.74 -11.85 2.42
CA VAL A 102 -16.87 -10.99 2.80
C VAL A 102 -17.13 -9.93 1.74
N ALA A 103 -16.07 -9.33 1.19
CA ALA A 103 -16.17 -8.38 0.09
C ALA A 103 -16.81 -9.04 -1.14
N PHE A 104 -16.40 -10.24 -1.52
CA PHE A 104 -17.05 -10.99 -2.62
C PHE A 104 -18.55 -11.16 -2.37
N LYS A 105 -18.94 -11.58 -1.17
CA LYS A 105 -20.35 -11.75 -0.79
C LYS A 105 -21.15 -10.45 -0.72
N MET A 106 -20.49 -9.30 -0.57
CA MET A 106 -21.14 -8.00 -0.72
C MET A 106 -21.33 -7.59 -2.17
N PHE A 107 -20.54 -8.14 -3.10
CA PHE A 107 -20.67 -7.89 -4.54
C PHE A 107 -21.70 -8.81 -5.19
N ASP A 108 -21.75 -10.08 -4.78
CA ASP A 108 -22.74 -11.10 -5.16
C ASP A 108 -24.10 -10.78 -4.50
N THR A 109 -24.89 -9.92 -5.13
CA THR A 109 -26.13 -9.37 -4.55
C THR A 109 -27.32 -10.32 -4.65
N ASP A 110 -27.28 -11.26 -5.58
CA ASP A 110 -28.31 -12.28 -5.76
C ASP A 110 -27.96 -13.64 -5.15
N ASP A 111 -26.80 -13.76 -4.48
CA ASP A 111 -26.26 -14.98 -3.87
C ASP A 111 -26.12 -16.14 -4.87
N SER A 112 -25.89 -15.81 -6.15
CA SER A 112 -25.63 -16.78 -7.21
C SER A 112 -24.28 -17.49 -7.03
N GLY A 113 -23.36 -16.91 -6.25
CA GLY A 113 -22.01 -17.42 -6.04
C GLY A 113 -21.01 -16.94 -7.09
N GLU A 114 -21.46 -16.10 -8.03
CA GLU A 114 -20.64 -15.47 -9.06
C GLU A 114 -20.98 -13.98 -9.08
N ILE A 115 -20.02 -13.11 -9.39
CA ILE A 115 -20.31 -11.68 -9.58
C ILE A 115 -20.50 -11.43 -11.07
N ASP A 116 -21.63 -10.89 -11.47
CA ASP A 116 -21.82 -10.43 -12.85
C ASP A 116 -21.31 -8.99 -13.08
N LYS A 117 -21.26 -8.57 -14.35
CA LYS A 117 -20.78 -7.24 -14.75
C LYS A 117 -21.58 -6.10 -14.08
N GLU A 118 -22.89 -6.27 -13.93
CA GLU A 118 -23.78 -5.24 -13.39
C GLU A 118 -23.69 -5.16 -11.86
N GLU A 119 -23.54 -6.30 -11.19
CA GLU A 119 -23.24 -6.40 -9.76
C GLU A 119 -21.91 -5.72 -9.41
N PHE A 120 -20.86 -6.05 -10.16
CA PHE A 120 -19.57 -5.39 -10.02
C PHE A 120 -19.71 -3.87 -10.17
N LYS A 121 -20.36 -3.40 -11.24
CA LYS A 121 -20.60 -1.96 -11.45
C LYS A 121 -21.40 -1.29 -10.33
N LYS A 122 -22.42 -1.96 -9.78
CA LYS A 122 -23.21 -1.41 -8.66
C LYS A 122 -22.31 -1.19 -7.45
N VAL A 123 -21.50 -2.17 -7.08
CA VAL A 123 -20.62 -2.01 -5.92
C VAL A 123 -19.54 -0.97 -6.17
N MET A 124 -18.99 -0.91 -7.39
CA MET A 124 -18.09 0.17 -7.81
C MET A 124 -18.73 1.55 -7.61
N ALA A 125 -20.00 1.70 -7.98
CA ALA A 125 -20.72 2.95 -7.82
C ALA A 125 -20.96 3.29 -6.34
N LEU A 126 -21.29 2.29 -5.51
CA LEU A 126 -21.50 2.45 -4.06
C LEU A 126 -20.20 2.84 -3.34
N MET A 127 -19.11 2.14 -3.62
CA MET A 127 -17.77 2.45 -3.10
C MET A 127 -17.36 3.89 -3.43
N ARG A 128 -17.60 4.34 -4.66
CA ARG A 128 -17.39 5.75 -5.05
C ARG A 128 -18.34 6.71 -4.33
N ALA A 129 -19.57 6.31 -4.02
CA ALA A 129 -20.56 7.17 -3.37
C ALA A 129 -20.24 7.40 -1.88
N CYS A 130 -19.75 6.37 -1.17
CA CYS A 130 -19.20 6.52 0.18
C CYS A 130 -18.01 7.51 0.17
N ASN A 131 -17.17 7.43 -0.86
CA ASN A 131 -16.09 8.40 -1.11
C ASN A 131 -16.56 9.76 -1.69
N ARG A 132 -17.87 10.02 -1.86
CA ARG A 132 -18.40 11.33 -2.35
C ARG A 132 -19.05 12.15 -1.26
N GLN A 133 -19.52 11.55 -0.17
CA GLN A 133 -20.20 12.28 0.91
C GLN A 133 -19.27 13.27 1.65
N GLY A 134 -17.95 13.16 1.46
CA GLY A 134 -16.98 14.17 1.90
C GLY A 134 -16.84 15.40 0.98
N ALA A 135 -16.99 15.23 -0.33
CA ALA A 135 -16.71 16.27 -1.32
C ALA A 135 -17.82 17.34 -1.45
N ASN A 136 -19.02 17.09 -0.92
CA ASN A 136 -20.14 18.04 -1.03
C ASN A 136 -20.09 19.19 -0.01
N HIS A 137 -19.07 19.25 0.87
CA HIS A 137 -18.97 20.26 1.93
C HIS A 137 -17.97 21.40 1.67
N ARG A 138 -17.53 21.67 0.42
CA ARG A 138 -16.78 22.90 0.14
C ARG A 138 -17.12 23.54 -1.21
N HIS A 139 -17.61 24.77 -1.13
CA HIS A 139 -17.97 25.65 -2.24
C HIS A 139 -16.86 25.78 -3.31
N GLY A 140 -17.18 25.37 -4.54
CA GLY A 140 -17.01 26.20 -5.74
C GLY A 140 -15.61 26.53 -6.28
N LEU A 141 -14.51 25.96 -5.76
CA LEU A 141 -13.15 26.38 -6.15
C LEU A 141 -12.27 25.31 -6.83
N ARG A 142 -12.80 24.12 -7.17
CA ARG A 142 -12.06 23.07 -7.88
C ARG A 142 -12.68 22.77 -9.24
N THR A 143 -12.31 23.57 -10.23
CA THR A 143 -12.80 23.52 -11.62
C THR A 143 -12.25 22.36 -12.47
N GLY A 144 -11.41 21.47 -11.92
CA GLY A 144 -10.65 20.47 -12.70
C GLY A 144 -10.95 18.99 -12.44
N LEU A 145 -11.82 18.61 -11.51
CA LEU A 145 -12.15 17.20 -11.22
C LEU A 145 -13.59 16.91 -11.64
N LYS A 146 -13.81 16.28 -12.80
CA LYS A 146 -15.17 15.93 -13.23
C LYS A 146 -15.60 14.61 -12.59
N VAL A 147 -16.43 14.71 -11.56
CA VAL A 147 -16.98 13.55 -10.86
C VAL A 147 -18.24 12.98 -11.57
N ASN A 148 -18.82 13.69 -12.54
CA ASN A 148 -19.98 13.21 -13.32
C ASN A 148 -19.53 12.44 -14.58
N GLY A 149 -20.19 11.33 -14.91
CA GLY A 149 -19.86 10.44 -16.04
C GLY A 149 -19.44 9.04 -15.58
N SER A 150 -19.84 8.00 -16.31
CA SER A 150 -19.63 6.61 -15.92
C SER A 150 -18.27 6.06 -16.39
N VAL A 151 -17.64 5.24 -15.57
CA VAL A 151 -16.42 4.49 -15.87
C VAL A 151 -16.87 3.06 -16.14
N GLU A 152 -17.56 2.86 -17.27
CA GLU A 152 -18.41 1.67 -17.45
C GLU A 152 -17.85 0.61 -18.40
N ASN A 153 -16.84 0.92 -19.21
CA ASN A 153 -16.28 -0.01 -20.18
C ASN A 153 -14.76 0.14 -20.24
N GLY A 154 -14.02 -0.92 -19.91
CA GLY A 154 -12.59 -0.78 -19.81
C GLY A 154 -11.77 -1.97 -19.27
N GLY A 155 -10.46 -1.78 -19.14
CA GLY A 155 -9.44 -2.81 -18.89
C GLY A 155 -9.80 -3.83 -17.81
N LEU A 156 -10.12 -3.38 -16.59
CA LEU A 156 -10.49 -4.31 -15.51
C LEU A 156 -11.84 -5.02 -15.72
N VAL A 157 -12.81 -4.33 -16.32
CA VAL A 157 -14.12 -4.91 -16.66
C VAL A 157 -13.95 -5.97 -17.74
N GLU A 158 -13.13 -5.72 -18.76
CA GLU A 158 -12.77 -6.71 -19.78
C GLU A 158 -11.95 -7.87 -19.19
N TYR A 159 -11.05 -7.60 -18.25
CA TYR A 159 -10.26 -8.63 -17.57
C TYR A 159 -11.13 -9.61 -16.77
N PHE A 160 -12.16 -9.11 -16.08
CA PHE A 160 -13.05 -9.95 -15.30
C PHE A 160 -14.13 -10.63 -16.13
N PHE A 161 -14.78 -9.89 -17.05
CA PHE A 161 -16.02 -10.30 -17.71
C PHE A 161 -15.87 -10.57 -19.22
N GLY A 162 -14.66 -10.49 -19.75
CA GLY A 162 -14.37 -10.67 -21.17
C GLY A 162 -14.79 -9.48 -22.03
N LYS A 163 -14.41 -9.51 -23.31
CA LYS A 163 -14.70 -8.43 -24.29
C LYS A 163 -16.18 -8.22 -24.53
N ASP A 164 -16.98 -9.29 -24.46
CA ASP A 164 -18.42 -9.23 -24.61
C ASP A 164 -19.15 -8.98 -23.28
N GLY A 165 -18.43 -8.99 -22.15
CA GLY A 165 -18.95 -8.71 -20.82
C GLY A 165 -19.90 -9.77 -20.28
N LYS A 166 -19.83 -11.00 -20.79
CA LYS A 166 -20.74 -12.10 -20.45
C LYS A 166 -20.15 -13.13 -19.50
N ASP A 167 -18.84 -13.12 -19.30
CA ASP A 167 -18.24 -13.98 -18.29
C ASP A 167 -18.67 -13.50 -16.91
N CYS A 168 -18.63 -14.39 -15.92
CA CYS A 168 -18.88 -14.05 -14.52
C CYS A 168 -17.58 -14.20 -13.70
N LEU A 169 -17.47 -13.40 -12.64
CA LEU A 169 -16.30 -13.39 -11.78
C LEU A 169 -16.49 -14.33 -10.59
N GLN A 170 -15.74 -15.41 -10.59
CA GLN A 170 -15.71 -16.41 -9.51
C GLN A 170 -14.93 -15.92 -8.29
N LEU A 171 -15.28 -16.41 -7.10
CA LEU A 171 -14.60 -16.10 -5.84
C LEU A 171 -13.09 -16.31 -5.92
N ASP A 172 -12.63 -17.46 -6.43
CA ASP A 172 -11.20 -17.77 -6.50
C ASP A 172 -10.45 -16.81 -7.42
N LYS A 173 -11.06 -16.40 -8.54
CA LYS A 173 -10.49 -15.41 -9.47
C LYS A 173 -10.41 -14.03 -8.82
N PHE A 174 -11.45 -13.62 -8.07
CA PHE A 174 -11.47 -12.36 -7.33
C PHE A 174 -10.41 -12.32 -6.21
N VAL A 175 -10.35 -13.36 -5.39
CA VAL A 175 -9.36 -13.50 -4.30
C VAL A 175 -7.95 -13.50 -4.88
N LYS A 176 -7.71 -14.24 -5.96
CA LYS A 176 -6.42 -14.26 -6.63
C LYS A 176 -6.03 -12.87 -7.13
N PHE A 177 -6.95 -12.16 -7.77
CA PHE A 177 -6.70 -10.81 -8.26
C PHE A 177 -6.28 -9.86 -7.15
N LEU A 178 -6.99 -9.84 -6.01
CA LEU A 178 -6.63 -8.96 -4.89
C LEU A 178 -5.28 -9.34 -4.25
N ARG A 179 -4.93 -10.63 -4.21
CA ARG A 179 -3.60 -11.08 -3.78
C ARG A 179 -2.50 -10.64 -4.74
N ASP A 180 -2.71 -10.84 -6.04
CA ASP A 180 -1.76 -10.41 -7.08
C ASP A 180 -1.53 -8.90 -7.02
N LEU A 181 -2.60 -8.12 -6.77
CA LEU A 181 -2.53 -6.67 -6.58
C LEU A 181 -1.67 -6.28 -5.37
N GLN A 182 -1.85 -6.95 -4.23
CA GLN A 182 -1.05 -6.70 -3.02
C GLN A 182 0.41 -7.11 -3.22
N ASP A 183 0.67 -8.24 -3.88
CA ASP A 183 2.01 -8.71 -4.20
C ASP A 183 2.73 -7.75 -5.15
N GLU A 184 2.02 -7.21 -6.13
CA GLU A 184 2.53 -6.18 -7.02
C GLU A 184 2.92 -4.92 -6.26
N MET A 185 2.18 -4.54 -5.21
CA MET A 185 2.55 -3.41 -4.38
C MET A 185 3.86 -3.59 -3.62
N VAL A 186 4.09 -4.79 -3.10
CA VAL A 186 5.36 -5.15 -2.47
C VAL A 186 6.49 -5.14 -3.51
N ARG A 187 6.24 -5.64 -4.72
CA ARG A 187 7.22 -5.62 -5.83
C ARG A 187 7.61 -4.20 -6.23
N LEU A 188 6.63 -3.30 -6.36
CA LEU A 188 6.87 -1.91 -6.74
C LEU A 188 7.60 -1.12 -5.66
N GLU A 189 7.29 -1.37 -4.39
CA GLU A 189 8.04 -0.81 -3.26
C GLU A 189 9.51 -1.23 -3.30
N PHE A 190 9.79 -2.52 -3.49
CA PHE A 190 11.16 -3.01 -3.63
C PHE A 190 11.85 -2.41 -4.85
N ALA A 191 11.18 -2.39 -6.01
CA ALA A 191 11.73 -1.83 -7.25
C ALA A 191 12.07 -0.34 -7.14
N HIS A 192 11.32 0.42 -6.34
CA HIS A 192 11.64 1.82 -6.04
C HIS A 192 13.00 1.94 -5.32
N TYR A 193 13.26 1.06 -4.34
CA TYR A 193 14.53 1.03 -3.61
C TYR A 193 15.67 0.37 -4.39
N ASP A 194 15.38 -0.59 -5.28
CA ASP A 194 16.35 -1.16 -6.23
C ASP A 194 16.59 -0.23 -7.42
N TYR A 195 16.89 1.04 -7.11
CA TYR A 195 17.06 2.12 -8.06
C TYR A 195 18.13 1.83 -9.14
N LYS A 196 19.13 1.00 -8.80
CA LYS A 196 20.22 0.59 -9.70
C LYS A 196 19.95 -0.73 -10.43
N LEU A 197 18.77 -1.34 -10.28
CA LEU A 197 18.34 -2.58 -10.93
C LEU A 197 19.32 -3.75 -10.69
N ARG A 198 19.73 -3.94 -9.44
CA ARG A 198 20.69 -4.99 -9.03
C ARG A 198 19.99 -6.26 -8.55
N GLY A 199 18.67 -6.26 -8.45
CA GLY A 199 17.88 -7.32 -7.81
C GLY A 199 18.03 -7.34 -6.28
N THR A 200 18.69 -6.34 -5.70
CA THR A 200 18.97 -6.24 -4.26
C THR A 200 19.04 -4.78 -3.82
N ILE A 201 18.55 -4.49 -2.61
CA ILE A 201 18.55 -3.15 -2.01
C ILE A 201 19.51 -3.08 -0.82
N LEU A 202 19.99 -1.90 -0.42
CA LEU A 202 20.83 -1.76 0.76
C LEU A 202 20.01 -1.95 2.05
N ALA A 203 20.67 -2.36 3.13
CA ALA A 203 20.07 -2.41 4.47
C ALA A 203 19.41 -1.07 4.88
N LYS A 204 20.02 0.06 4.49
CA LYS A 204 19.45 1.39 4.71
C LYS A 204 18.11 1.57 3.98
N ASP A 205 18.03 1.14 2.72
CA ASP A 205 16.80 1.25 1.91
C ASP A 205 15.70 0.31 2.43
N PHE A 206 16.07 -0.90 2.85
CA PHE A 206 15.17 -1.79 3.56
C PHE A 206 14.63 -1.14 4.84
N ALA A 207 15.50 -0.52 5.64
CA ALA A 207 15.10 0.20 6.85
C ALA A 207 14.19 1.41 6.56
N LEU A 208 14.45 2.17 5.49
CA LEU A 208 13.55 3.22 5.02
C LEU A 208 12.16 2.67 4.68
N SER A 209 12.07 1.52 4.01
CA SER A 209 10.79 0.89 3.67
C SER A 209 9.97 0.50 4.91
N MET A 210 10.65 0.14 6.00
CA MET A 210 9.98 -0.23 7.26
C MET A 210 9.33 0.97 7.94
N VAL A 211 9.95 2.15 7.85
CA VAL A 211 9.54 3.36 8.57
C VAL A 211 8.68 4.30 7.71
N ALA A 212 8.52 4.00 6.42
CA ALA A 212 7.73 4.79 5.46
C ALA A 212 6.25 4.94 5.81
N SER A 213 5.71 4.04 6.63
CA SER A 213 4.35 4.12 7.15
C SER A 213 4.32 4.27 8.67
N ALA A 214 5.43 4.66 9.32
CA ALA A 214 5.45 4.85 10.76
C ALA A 214 4.68 6.11 11.19
N ASP A 215 4.19 6.14 12.42
CA ASP A 215 3.57 7.32 13.02
C ASP A 215 4.54 8.53 12.97
N MET A 216 4.05 9.65 12.43
CA MET A 216 4.81 10.90 12.26
C MET A 216 5.42 11.44 13.55
N THR A 217 4.81 11.16 14.71
CA THR A 217 5.32 11.60 16.02
C THR A 217 6.67 10.99 16.39
N HIS A 218 7.03 9.86 15.79
CA HIS A 218 8.28 9.14 16.06
C HIS A 218 9.18 8.99 14.83
N LEU A 219 8.71 9.45 13.67
CA LEU A 219 9.41 9.31 12.40
C LEU A 219 10.83 9.91 12.43
N SER A 220 11.03 11.06 13.08
CA SER A 220 12.37 11.67 13.17
C SER A 220 13.39 10.77 13.90
N ASN A 221 12.97 10.14 15.00
CA ASN A 221 13.83 9.22 15.75
C ASN A 221 14.12 7.95 14.95
N LEU A 222 13.12 7.44 14.23
CA LEU A 222 13.28 6.28 13.37
C LEU A 222 14.24 6.58 12.20
N LEU A 223 14.09 7.71 11.52
CA LEU A 223 14.99 8.14 10.45
C LEU A 223 16.43 8.32 10.94
N ASN A 224 16.63 8.88 12.14
CA ASN A 224 17.97 8.95 12.75
C ASN A 224 18.59 7.56 12.91
N ARG A 225 17.81 6.55 13.33
CA ARG A 225 18.31 5.16 13.42
C ARG A 225 18.60 4.56 12.07
N VAL A 226 17.79 4.86 11.06
CA VAL A 226 18.07 4.44 9.68
C VAL A 226 19.41 5.02 9.22
N ASP A 227 19.71 6.28 9.53
CA ASP A 227 21.00 6.90 9.19
C ASP A 227 22.19 6.29 9.95
N GLU A 228 21.99 5.82 11.19
CA GLU A 228 23.03 5.13 11.97
C GLU A 228 23.51 3.82 11.33
N LEU A 229 22.72 3.19 10.45
CA LEU A 229 23.15 1.99 9.71
C LEU A 229 24.40 2.26 8.86
N ASN A 230 24.58 3.49 8.36
CA ASN A 230 25.77 3.88 7.60
C ASN A 230 27.06 3.80 8.43
N ASN A 231 26.95 3.86 9.76
CA ASN A 231 28.08 3.84 10.68
C ASN A 231 28.40 2.44 11.19
N LYS A 232 27.61 1.41 10.82
CA LYS A 232 27.82 0.01 11.20
C LYS A 232 28.50 -0.75 10.07
N PRO A 233 29.81 -1.04 10.14
CA PRO A 233 30.55 -1.62 9.02
C PRO A 233 29.99 -2.96 8.52
N HIS A 234 29.42 -3.77 9.43
CA HIS A 234 28.87 -5.08 9.08
C HIS A 234 27.45 -5.02 8.51
N LEU A 235 26.71 -3.91 8.64
CA LEU A 235 25.37 -3.73 8.07
C LEU A 235 25.34 -2.75 6.89
N LYS A 236 26.29 -1.83 6.81
CA LYS A 236 26.33 -0.76 5.80
C LYS A 236 26.21 -1.28 4.37
N ASP A 237 26.96 -2.35 4.07
CA ASP A 237 27.04 -2.92 2.73
C ASP A 237 26.18 -4.18 2.57
N VAL A 238 25.39 -4.53 3.60
CA VAL A 238 24.43 -5.65 3.53
C VAL A 238 23.37 -5.34 2.49
N ARG A 239 23.06 -6.36 1.69
CA ARG A 239 22.08 -6.31 0.61
C ARG A 239 20.94 -7.27 0.89
N ILE A 240 19.73 -6.77 0.70
CA ILE A 240 18.48 -7.49 0.92
C ILE A 240 17.88 -7.84 -0.44
N THR A 241 17.57 -9.11 -0.63
CA THR A 241 16.92 -9.64 -1.85
C THR A 241 15.41 -9.35 -1.84
N PHE A 242 14.77 -9.49 -3.00
CA PHE A 242 13.31 -9.36 -3.09
C PHE A 242 12.59 -10.41 -2.23
N GLU A 243 13.10 -11.63 -2.14
CA GLU A 243 12.49 -12.69 -1.33
C GLU A 243 12.56 -12.40 0.17
N GLU A 244 13.67 -11.85 0.65
CA GLU A 244 13.80 -11.39 2.03
C GLU A 244 12.85 -10.22 2.33
N PHE A 245 12.75 -9.27 1.40
CA PHE A 245 11.82 -8.16 1.47
C PHE A 245 10.37 -8.62 1.53
N LYS A 246 10.00 -9.55 0.63
CA LYS A 246 8.66 -10.15 0.56
C LYS A 246 8.34 -10.93 1.83
N SER A 247 9.30 -11.69 2.36
CA SER A 247 9.14 -12.42 3.62
C SER A 247 8.80 -11.47 4.77
N PHE A 248 9.49 -10.34 4.88
CA PHE A 248 9.14 -9.32 5.88
C PHE A 248 7.76 -8.69 5.61
N ALA A 249 7.39 -8.44 4.35
CA ALA A 249 6.06 -7.96 4.00
C ALA A 249 4.95 -8.95 4.40
N GLU A 250 5.17 -10.26 4.23
CA GLU A 250 4.26 -11.30 4.70
C GLU A 250 4.15 -11.36 6.22
N LEU A 251 5.26 -11.14 6.94
CA LEU A 251 5.23 -11.06 8.40
C LEU A 251 4.37 -9.88 8.87
N ARG A 252 4.44 -8.73 8.18
CA ARG A 252 3.60 -7.55 8.47
C ARG A 252 2.10 -7.83 8.29
N LYS A 253 1.71 -8.75 7.41
CA LYS A 253 0.30 -9.17 7.27
C LYS A 253 -0.17 -10.01 8.47
N LYS A 254 0.76 -10.63 9.21
CA LYS A 254 0.50 -11.60 10.29
C LYS A 254 0.84 -11.05 11.69
N LEU A 255 0.72 -9.73 11.88
CA LEU A 255 1.06 -9.08 13.15
C LEU A 255 0.24 -9.54 14.35
N GLN A 256 -1.04 -9.87 14.19
CA GLN A 256 -1.86 -10.34 15.30
C GLN A 256 -1.40 -11.73 15.80
N PRO A 257 -1.28 -12.76 14.94
CA PRO A 257 -0.67 -14.04 15.35
C PRO A 257 0.73 -13.88 15.91
N LEU A 258 1.56 -13.02 15.29
CA LEU A 258 2.89 -12.72 15.78
C LEU A 258 2.82 -12.16 17.21
N SER A 259 2.05 -11.10 17.43
CA SER A 259 1.83 -10.46 18.74
C SER A 259 1.40 -11.45 19.81
N LEU A 260 0.45 -12.35 19.52
CA LEU A 260 0.05 -13.41 20.45
C LEU A 260 1.20 -14.37 20.80
N ALA A 261 2.02 -14.73 19.81
CA ALA A 261 3.24 -15.50 20.04
C ALA A 261 4.23 -14.71 20.92
N LEU A 262 4.38 -13.41 20.67
CA LEU A 262 5.26 -12.54 21.46
C LEU A 262 4.83 -12.51 22.93
N PHE A 263 3.53 -12.41 23.21
CA PHE A 263 2.97 -12.46 24.56
C PHE A 263 3.15 -13.81 25.25
N SER A 264 3.12 -14.90 24.48
CA SER A 264 3.17 -16.26 25.03
C SER A 264 4.59 -16.78 25.24
N TYR A 265 5.56 -16.32 24.42
CA TYR A 265 6.92 -16.85 24.37
C TYR A 265 8.01 -15.86 24.82
N GLY A 266 7.69 -14.56 24.94
CA GLY A 266 8.64 -13.61 25.52
C GLY A 266 9.08 -14.06 26.92
N LYS A 267 10.26 -13.63 27.38
CA LYS A 267 10.61 -13.78 28.82
C LYS A 267 9.43 -13.26 29.65
N ALA A 268 9.31 -13.70 30.91
CA ALA A 268 8.21 -13.30 31.81
C ALA A 268 7.94 -11.77 31.91
N ASN A 269 8.82 -10.93 31.35
CA ASN A 269 8.75 -9.47 31.26
C ASN A 269 8.27 -8.92 29.90
N GLY A 270 7.90 -9.74 28.90
CA GLY A 270 7.39 -9.27 27.60
C GLY A 270 8.44 -8.71 26.62
N LEU A 271 9.71 -9.07 26.80
CA LEU A 271 10.84 -8.69 25.94
C LEU A 271 11.25 -9.87 25.04
N LEU A 272 11.61 -9.57 23.79
CA LEU A 272 11.96 -10.56 22.78
C LEU A 272 13.41 -10.41 22.35
N THR A 273 14.16 -11.50 22.43
CA THR A 273 15.46 -11.59 21.76
C THR A 273 15.27 -11.78 20.25
N GLN A 274 16.35 -11.60 19.47
CA GLN A 274 16.33 -11.88 18.03
C GLN A 274 15.94 -13.34 17.72
N GLU A 275 16.43 -14.29 18.53
CA GLU A 275 16.10 -15.72 18.40
C GLU A 275 14.61 -15.99 18.67
N ASP A 276 14.05 -15.35 19.70
CA ASP A 276 12.62 -15.46 20.01
C ASP A 276 11.76 -14.92 18.86
N PHE A 277 12.18 -13.78 18.29
CA PHE A 277 11.50 -13.15 17.17
C PHE A 277 11.52 -14.03 15.91
N GLN A 278 12.68 -14.56 15.54
CA GLN A 278 12.84 -15.49 14.42
C GLN A 278 12.00 -16.75 14.61
N ARG A 279 12.03 -17.32 15.81
CA ARG A 279 11.24 -18.51 16.17
C ARG A 279 9.74 -18.23 16.05
N ALA A 280 9.27 -17.09 16.55
CA ALA A 280 7.86 -16.71 16.45
C ALA A 280 7.43 -16.50 14.99
N ALA A 281 8.24 -15.78 14.19
CA ALA A 281 7.99 -15.58 12.77
C ALA A 281 7.89 -16.92 12.01
N SER A 282 8.81 -17.85 12.27
CA SER A 282 8.85 -19.14 11.60
C SER A 282 7.71 -20.07 12.05
N HIS A 283 7.58 -20.33 13.35
CA HIS A 283 6.65 -21.36 13.85
C HIS A 283 5.20 -20.90 13.92
N VAL A 284 4.93 -19.61 14.09
CA VAL A 284 3.56 -19.09 14.22
C VAL A 284 3.09 -18.43 12.91
N CYS A 285 3.96 -17.65 12.27
CA CYS A 285 3.58 -16.96 11.04
C CYS A 285 3.93 -17.74 9.77
N GLY A 286 4.74 -18.81 9.86
CA GLY A 286 5.21 -19.56 8.70
C GLY A 286 6.17 -18.74 7.82
N VAL A 287 6.86 -17.76 8.39
CA VAL A 287 7.76 -16.84 7.68
C VAL A 287 9.18 -17.02 8.20
N SER A 288 10.12 -17.33 7.31
CA SER A 288 11.54 -17.40 7.64
C SER A 288 12.20 -16.06 7.35
N LEU A 289 12.93 -15.51 8.33
CA LEU A 289 13.72 -14.29 8.18
C LEU A 289 15.20 -14.59 8.40
N THR A 290 16.06 -14.02 7.57
CA THR A 290 17.52 -14.16 7.72
C THR A 290 18.02 -13.33 8.90
N ASP A 291 19.19 -13.70 9.44
CA ASP A 291 19.80 -12.99 10.58
C ASP A 291 20.03 -11.52 10.27
N ASN A 292 20.47 -11.20 9.05
CA ASN A 292 20.64 -9.82 8.58
C ASN A 292 19.33 -9.02 8.64
N VAL A 293 18.22 -9.59 8.16
CA VAL A 293 16.91 -8.94 8.18
C VAL A 293 16.47 -8.67 9.62
N VAL A 294 16.64 -9.65 10.50
CA VAL A 294 16.24 -9.55 11.92
C VAL A 294 17.10 -8.52 12.65
N GLU A 295 18.41 -8.50 12.40
CA GLU A 295 19.30 -7.51 13.01
C GLU A 295 18.92 -6.08 12.58
N ILE A 296 18.57 -5.87 11.30
CA ILE A 296 18.13 -4.56 10.82
C ILE A 296 16.78 -4.16 11.45
N ILE A 297 15.83 -5.09 11.57
CA ILE A 297 14.54 -4.88 12.27
C ILE A 297 14.79 -4.42 13.71
N PHE A 298 15.63 -5.14 14.45
CA PHE A 298 15.97 -4.79 15.83
C PHE A 298 16.67 -3.44 15.92
N HIS A 299 17.63 -3.17 15.04
CA HIS A 299 18.31 -1.87 15.02
C HIS A 299 17.36 -0.69 14.84
N VAL A 300 16.32 -0.84 13.99
CA VAL A 300 15.36 0.22 13.74
C VAL A 300 14.37 0.36 14.90
N PHE A 301 13.86 -0.74 15.46
CA PHE A 301 12.74 -0.69 16.41
C PHE A 301 13.13 -0.71 17.90
N ASP A 302 14.25 -1.32 18.27
CA ASP A 302 14.76 -1.33 19.65
C ASP A 302 15.09 0.10 20.08
N SER A 303 14.21 0.67 20.90
CA SER A 303 14.23 2.10 21.18
C SER A 303 15.04 2.49 22.38
N ASN A 304 15.08 1.61 23.37
CA ASN A 304 15.89 1.78 24.56
C ASN A 304 17.30 1.17 24.42
N ARG A 305 17.59 0.49 23.30
CA ARG A 305 18.86 -0.18 22.99
C ARG A 305 19.21 -1.27 24.00
N ASP A 306 18.18 -1.96 24.51
CA ASP A 306 18.37 -3.05 25.47
C ASP A 306 18.69 -4.40 24.81
N GLY A 307 18.72 -4.45 23.48
CA GLY A 307 18.97 -5.64 22.66
C GLY A 307 17.75 -6.52 22.48
N ASN A 308 16.58 -6.11 22.98
CA ASN A 308 15.31 -6.81 22.87
C ASN A 308 14.27 -5.91 22.20
N LEU A 309 13.23 -6.53 21.64
CA LEU A 309 12.04 -5.81 21.22
C LEU A 309 10.92 -6.01 22.22
N SER A 310 10.40 -4.92 22.75
CA SER A 310 9.11 -4.93 23.43
C SER A 310 7.96 -4.90 22.42
N LEU A 311 6.79 -5.38 22.83
CA LEU A 311 5.58 -5.26 22.02
C LEU A 311 5.27 -3.80 21.67
N ALA A 312 5.46 -2.88 22.61
CA ALA A 312 5.19 -1.47 22.40
C ALA A 312 6.09 -0.91 21.27
N GLU A 313 7.38 -1.24 21.25
CA GLU A 313 8.30 -0.84 20.18
C GLU A 313 7.92 -1.45 18.83
N PHE A 314 7.55 -2.73 18.82
CA PHE A 314 7.24 -3.47 17.60
C PHE A 314 5.88 -3.07 16.98
N VAL A 315 4.84 -2.94 17.80
CA VAL A 315 3.47 -2.56 17.38
C VAL A 315 3.45 -1.10 16.93
N ARG A 316 4.18 -0.19 17.59
CA ARG A 316 4.18 1.25 17.27
C ARG A 316 4.58 1.57 15.83
N VAL A 317 5.31 0.68 15.15
CA VAL A 317 5.79 0.94 13.79
C VAL A 317 5.08 0.12 12.72
N LEU A 318 4.55 -1.06 13.06
CA LEU A 318 3.99 -1.98 12.07
C LEU A 318 2.48 -1.89 11.91
N HIS A 319 1.77 -1.24 12.84
CA HIS A 319 0.31 -1.19 12.85
C HIS A 319 -0.33 -0.26 11.82
N GLN A 320 0.44 0.43 11.01
CA GLN A 320 -0.07 1.60 10.31
C GLN A 320 -0.16 1.42 8.80
N ARG A 321 0.66 0.58 8.13
CA ARG A 321 0.58 0.44 6.67
C ARG A 321 -0.71 -0.21 6.15
N GLY A 322 -1.24 -1.20 6.87
CA GLY A 322 -2.57 -1.76 6.55
C GLY A 322 -3.70 -0.77 6.85
N ARG A 323 -3.48 0.19 7.75
CA ARG A 323 -4.44 1.21 8.17
C ARG A 323 -4.35 2.50 7.33
N ASP A 324 -3.21 2.89 6.80
CA ASP A 324 -3.13 4.05 5.90
C ASP A 324 -3.88 3.82 4.58
N ILE A 325 -4.17 2.55 4.26
CA ILE A 325 -5.08 2.19 3.16
C ILE A 325 -6.47 1.77 3.71
N ALA A 326 -6.58 1.08 4.86
CA ALA A 326 -7.86 0.55 5.39
C ALA A 326 -8.55 1.32 6.55
N GLN A 327 -7.86 2.12 7.38
CA GLN A 327 -8.49 3.08 8.35
C GLN A 327 -9.29 4.19 7.66
N HIS A 328 -9.16 4.26 6.34
CA HIS A 328 -9.97 5.07 5.45
C HIS A 328 -11.38 4.47 5.19
N VAL A 329 -11.65 3.24 5.65
CA VAL A 329 -13.00 2.63 5.56
C VAL A 329 -13.65 2.37 6.94
N ASP A 330 -12.89 2.51 8.03
CA ASP A 330 -13.29 1.99 9.36
C ASP A 330 -14.13 2.95 10.23
N THR A 331 -14.90 3.87 9.63
CA THR A 331 -15.91 4.68 10.36
C THR A 331 -17.36 4.43 9.92
N GLY A 332 -17.64 3.24 9.35
CA GLY A 332 -18.96 2.89 8.82
C GLY A 332 -19.81 1.90 9.61
N ILE A 333 -19.29 1.24 10.65
CA ILE A 333 -20.06 0.26 11.42
C ILE A 333 -20.16 0.71 12.88
N MET A 334 -21.08 1.66 13.12
CA MET A 334 -21.69 1.75 14.44
C MET A 334 -22.56 0.51 14.60
N VAL A 335 -22.11 -0.42 15.44
CA VAL A 335 -23.00 -1.38 16.10
C VAL A 335 -24.06 -0.54 16.82
N LEU A 336 -25.28 -0.57 16.30
CA LEU A 336 -26.46 -0.13 17.05
C LEU A 336 -26.66 -1.16 18.16
N ASP A 337 -26.39 -0.76 19.39
CA ASP A 337 -26.95 -1.39 20.58
C ASP A 337 -28.49 -1.28 20.58
#